data_AF-A0A2P8IHQ6-F1
#
_entry.id   AF-A0A2P8IHQ6-F1
#
_cell.length_a   1.000
_cell.length_b   1.000
_cell.length_c   1.000
_cell.angle_alpha   90.00
_cell.angle_beta   90.00
_cell.angle_gamma   90.00
#
_symmetry.space_group_name_H-M   'P 1'
#
loop_
_entity.id
_entity.type
_entity.pdbx_description
1 polymer ?
#
loop_
_entity_poly.entity_id
_entity_poly.type
_entity_poly.pdbx_seq_one_letter_code
_entity_poly.pdbx_strand_id
1 'polypeptide(L)'
;MGKNGRRKRRQQGAQRDRDAKLTAAGRRTALKQAEKPKNWFQRQHGGVQTLIVLGVTALVVAGHFVLWGSIFPALGAAVARVPVVSTVAGWLFGGGAFVAWGVFAINYDTAKPATVKRLRVVAWVWSAVAVELFPTGYANGISLPVDFWAGVYAGAYGVILTPVALGVAALGWWLLVNKLAGHKKEPSHQALGWMCVGYATLLLVWGSTLLRL
;
A
#
# COMPACT_ATOMS: atom_id res chain seq x y z
N MET A 1 -67.66 -37.80 -8.67
CA MET A 1 -66.40 -37.01 -8.56
C MET A 1 -66.68 -35.69 -7.84
N GLY A 2 -66.23 -35.58 -6.58
CA GLY A 2 -66.78 -34.64 -5.59
C GLY A 2 -66.34 -33.18 -5.70
N LYS A 3 -67.29 -32.26 -5.44
CA LYS A 3 -67.14 -30.79 -5.32
C LYS A 3 -65.99 -30.36 -4.37
N ASN A 4 -65.54 -31.25 -3.47
CA ASN A 4 -64.44 -31.02 -2.53
C ASN A 4 -63.06 -30.91 -3.20
N GLY A 5 -62.85 -31.57 -4.36
CA GLY A 5 -61.56 -31.50 -5.07
C GLY A 5 -61.27 -30.12 -5.68
N ARG A 6 -62.31 -29.40 -6.11
CA ARG A 6 -62.21 -28.06 -6.71
C ARG A 6 -61.82 -27.00 -5.67
N ARG A 7 -62.33 -27.12 -4.44
CA ARG A 7 -62.03 -26.19 -3.34
C ARG A 7 -60.58 -26.33 -2.86
N LYS A 8 -60.08 -27.57 -2.75
CA LYS A 8 -58.71 -27.88 -2.34
C LYS A 8 -57.66 -27.38 -3.35
N ARG A 9 -57.94 -27.49 -4.67
CA ARG A 9 -57.07 -26.92 -5.73
C ARG A 9 -57.01 -25.40 -5.70
N ARG A 10 -58.13 -24.71 -5.43
CA ARG A 10 -58.14 -23.23 -5.32
C ARG A 10 -57.34 -22.72 -4.12
N GLN A 11 -57.41 -23.42 -2.98
CA GLN A 11 -56.61 -23.07 -1.81
C GLN A 11 -55.11 -23.28 -2.04
N GLN A 12 -54.72 -24.37 -2.71
CA GLN A 12 -53.31 -24.61 -3.06
C GLN A 12 -52.75 -23.59 -4.06
N GLY A 13 -53.55 -23.13 -5.03
CA GLY A 13 -53.17 -22.06 -5.96
C GLY A 13 -52.93 -20.73 -5.25
N ALA A 14 -53.86 -20.32 -4.38
CA ALA A 14 -53.75 -19.07 -3.63
C ALA A 14 -52.55 -19.05 -2.66
N GLN A 15 -52.17 -20.22 -2.11
CA GLN A 15 -51.02 -20.35 -1.22
C GLN A 15 -49.69 -20.27 -1.99
N ARG A 16 -49.60 -20.94 -3.17
CA ARG A 16 -48.45 -20.80 -4.08
C ARG A 16 -48.24 -19.36 -4.57
N ASP A 17 -49.32 -18.64 -4.87
CA ASP A 17 -49.22 -17.24 -5.32
C ASP A 17 -48.74 -16.31 -4.20
N ARG A 18 -49.11 -16.58 -2.93
CA ARG A 18 -48.56 -15.84 -1.79
C ARG A 18 -47.09 -16.17 -1.57
N ASP A 19 -46.72 -17.44 -1.62
CA ASP A 19 -45.33 -17.88 -1.43
C ASP A 19 -44.42 -17.33 -2.53
N ALA A 20 -44.89 -17.30 -3.79
CA ALA A 20 -44.20 -16.69 -4.92
C ALA A 20 -44.05 -15.17 -4.77
N LYS A 21 -45.08 -14.47 -4.26
CA LYS A 21 -45.00 -13.03 -3.97
C LYS A 21 -44.05 -12.73 -2.81
N LEU A 22 -44.04 -13.55 -1.77
CA LEU A 22 -43.13 -13.40 -0.62
C LEU A 22 -41.68 -13.69 -1.01
N THR A 23 -41.43 -14.70 -1.86
CA THR A 23 -40.09 -14.94 -2.41
C THR A 23 -39.66 -13.83 -3.36
N ALA A 24 -40.54 -13.34 -4.24
CA ALA A 24 -40.23 -12.22 -5.13
C ALA A 24 -39.95 -10.91 -4.36
N ALA A 25 -40.72 -10.64 -3.30
CA ALA A 25 -40.49 -9.52 -2.40
C ALA A 25 -39.17 -9.68 -1.64
N GLY A 26 -38.91 -10.85 -1.05
CA GLY A 26 -37.65 -11.17 -0.38
C GLY A 26 -36.43 -11.07 -1.30
N ARG A 27 -36.57 -11.48 -2.57
CA ARG A 27 -35.53 -11.37 -3.60
C ARG A 27 -35.28 -9.92 -4.03
N ARG A 28 -36.33 -9.09 -4.10
CA ARG A 28 -36.20 -7.63 -4.35
C ARG A 28 -35.54 -6.91 -3.18
N THR A 29 -35.83 -7.30 -1.94
CA THR A 29 -35.17 -6.73 -0.75
C THR A 29 -33.72 -7.17 -0.64
N ALA A 30 -33.38 -8.41 -1.04
CA ALA A 30 -32.01 -8.92 -1.07
C ALA A 30 -31.14 -8.31 -2.19
N LEU A 31 -31.73 -7.82 -3.28
CA LEU A 31 -31.03 -7.14 -4.39
C LEU A 31 -30.84 -5.63 -4.15
N LYS A 32 -31.44 -5.05 -3.11
CA LYS A 32 -31.02 -3.76 -2.58
C LYS A 32 -29.73 -3.98 -1.82
N GLN A 33 -28.65 -4.27 -2.56
CA GLN A 33 -27.29 -4.23 -2.06
C GLN A 33 -27.16 -2.93 -1.28
N ALA A 34 -26.90 -3.04 0.02
CA ALA A 34 -26.59 -1.88 0.85
C ALA A 34 -25.47 -1.13 0.12
N GLU A 35 -25.79 0.05 -0.42
CA GLU A 35 -24.79 0.89 -1.07
C GLU A 35 -23.66 1.06 -0.06
N LYS A 36 -22.46 0.59 -0.43
CA LYS A 36 -21.29 0.75 0.45
C LYS A 36 -21.21 2.22 0.82
N PRO A 37 -21.03 2.56 2.12
CA PRO A 37 -21.00 3.94 2.54
C PRO A 37 -19.93 4.68 1.75
N LYS A 38 -20.35 5.69 0.96
CA LYS A 38 -19.44 6.51 0.17
C LYS A 38 -18.36 7.10 1.10
N ASN A 39 -17.10 6.98 0.69
CA ASN A 39 -15.99 7.56 1.45
C ASN A 39 -16.05 9.10 1.41
N TRP A 40 -15.32 9.79 2.31
CA TRP A 40 -15.41 11.25 2.41
C TRP A 40 -15.15 11.98 1.09
N PHE A 41 -14.20 11.48 0.28
CA PHE A 41 -13.87 12.06 -1.01
C PHE A 41 -15.02 11.89 -2.02
N GLN A 42 -15.62 10.70 -2.07
CA GLN A 42 -16.79 10.38 -2.89
C GLN A 42 -18.06 11.15 -2.51
N ARG A 43 -18.09 11.77 -1.33
CA ARG A 43 -19.17 12.67 -0.90
C ARG A 43 -19.02 14.11 -1.41
N GLN A 44 -17.83 14.48 -1.91
CA GLN A 44 -17.58 15.81 -2.45
C GLN A 44 -18.17 15.95 -3.86
N HIS A 45 -18.48 17.19 -4.25
CA HIS A 45 -18.87 17.50 -5.63
C HIS A 45 -17.71 17.23 -6.61
N GLY A 46 -18.04 16.86 -7.85
CA GLY A 46 -17.04 16.51 -8.87
C GLY A 46 -15.96 17.58 -9.05
N GLY A 47 -16.33 18.88 -9.06
CA GLY A 47 -15.36 19.98 -9.15
C GLY A 47 -14.40 20.05 -7.96
N VAL A 48 -14.88 19.79 -6.74
CA VAL A 48 -14.04 19.76 -5.53
C VAL A 48 -13.10 18.56 -5.56
N GLN A 49 -13.57 17.40 -6.03
CA GLN A 49 -12.71 16.23 -6.23
C GLN A 49 -11.58 16.53 -7.22
N THR A 50 -11.91 17.14 -8.36
CA THR A 50 -10.92 17.54 -9.37
C THR A 50 -9.92 18.55 -8.80
N LEU A 51 -10.36 19.56 -8.06
CA LEU A 51 -9.47 20.54 -7.42
C LEU A 51 -8.53 19.90 -6.38
N ILE A 52 -9.03 18.95 -5.59
CA ILE A 52 -8.19 18.21 -4.63
C ILE A 52 -7.11 17.43 -5.40
N VAL A 53 -7.48 16.72 -6.47
CA VAL A 53 -6.53 15.94 -7.28
C VAL A 53 -5.49 16.86 -7.93
N LEU A 54 -5.92 17.97 -8.53
CA LEU A 54 -5.03 18.95 -9.14
C LEU A 54 -4.10 19.60 -8.11
N GLY A 55 -4.63 19.98 -6.95
CA GLY A 55 -3.86 20.57 -5.86
C GLY A 55 -2.81 19.61 -5.30
N VAL A 56 -3.17 18.35 -5.07
CA VAL A 56 -2.22 17.30 -4.65
C VAL A 56 -1.16 17.08 -5.74
N THR A 57 -1.56 17.02 -7.01
CA THR A 57 -0.63 16.83 -8.13
C THR A 57 0.37 17.99 -8.21
N ALA A 58 -0.10 19.23 -8.12
CA ALA A 58 0.76 20.41 -8.13
C ALA A 58 1.73 20.41 -6.94
N LEU A 59 1.27 20.02 -5.75
CA LEU A 59 2.10 19.89 -4.56
C LEU A 59 3.20 18.83 -4.72
N VAL A 60 2.85 17.66 -5.28
CA VAL A 60 3.80 16.57 -5.56
C VAL A 60 4.86 17.01 -6.58
N VAL A 61 4.44 17.66 -7.67
CA VAL A 61 5.37 18.18 -8.69
C VAL A 61 6.29 19.25 -8.10
N ALA A 62 5.73 20.23 -7.38
CA ALA A 62 6.53 21.26 -6.72
C ALA A 62 7.48 20.67 -5.66
N GLY A 63 7.00 19.70 -4.88
CA GLY A 63 7.77 18.96 -3.88
C GLY A 63 8.98 18.27 -4.50
N HIS A 64 8.79 17.57 -5.63
CA HIS A 64 9.89 16.96 -6.39
C HIS A 64 10.97 17.99 -6.77
N PHE A 65 10.58 19.13 -7.36
CA PHE A 65 11.54 20.16 -7.75
C PHE A 65 12.24 20.80 -6.55
N VAL A 66 11.55 21.01 -5.43
CA VAL A 66 12.16 21.55 -4.19
C VAL A 66 13.12 20.55 -3.56
N LEU A 67 12.76 19.26 -3.53
CA LEU A 67 13.59 18.19 -3.00
C LEU A 67 14.90 18.08 -3.77
N TRP A 68 14.80 17.96 -5.10
CA TRP A 68 15.97 17.83 -5.96
C TRP A 68 16.74 19.14 -6.11
N GLY A 69 16.06 20.28 -6.27
CA GLY A 69 16.70 21.58 -6.51
C GLY A 69 17.37 22.20 -5.28
N SER A 70 16.88 21.92 -4.07
CA SER A 70 17.32 22.63 -2.86
C SER A 70 17.75 21.68 -1.74
N ILE A 71 16.91 20.71 -1.38
CA ILE A 71 17.11 19.89 -0.18
C ILE A 71 18.28 18.91 -0.39
N PHE A 72 18.31 18.21 -1.52
CA PHE A 72 19.34 17.22 -1.82
C PHE A 72 20.73 17.80 -2.03
N PRO A 73 20.91 18.92 -2.75
CA PRO A 73 22.20 19.61 -2.80
C PRO A 73 22.70 20.00 -1.41
N ALA A 74 21.83 20.53 -0.54
CA ALA A 74 22.19 20.89 0.82
C ALA A 74 22.56 19.67 1.68
N LEU A 75 21.77 18.60 1.61
CA LEU A 75 22.06 17.35 2.30
C LEU A 75 23.36 16.73 1.80
N GLY A 76 23.52 16.62 0.48
CA GLY A 76 24.71 16.10 -0.18
C GLY A 76 25.96 16.84 0.25
N ALA A 77 25.93 18.18 0.30
CA ALA A 77 27.04 18.99 0.80
C ALA A 77 27.35 18.72 2.29
N ALA A 78 26.33 18.53 3.13
CA ALA A 78 26.49 18.25 4.56
C ALA A 78 27.10 16.85 4.81
N VAL A 79 26.72 15.85 4.01
CA VAL A 79 27.11 14.44 4.22
C VAL A 79 28.26 13.97 3.33
N ALA A 80 28.72 14.80 2.38
CA ALA A 80 29.75 14.45 1.39
C ALA A 80 31.05 13.91 1.99
N ARG A 81 31.39 14.30 3.22
CA ARG A 81 32.66 13.93 3.86
C ARG A 81 32.71 12.50 4.39
N VAL A 82 31.56 11.85 4.56
CA VAL A 82 31.47 10.50 5.13
C VAL A 82 30.65 9.62 4.21
N PRO A 83 31.29 8.76 3.38
CA PRO A 83 30.63 7.91 2.39
C PRO A 83 29.42 7.15 2.93
N VAL A 84 29.57 6.53 4.11
CA VAL A 84 28.49 5.75 4.74
C VAL A 84 27.28 6.62 5.09
N VAL A 85 27.51 7.83 5.63
CA VAL A 85 26.43 8.77 5.99
C VAL A 85 25.76 9.29 4.72
N SER A 86 26.52 9.49 3.65
CA SER A 86 26.01 9.91 2.34
C SER A 86 25.09 8.86 1.73
N THR A 87 25.48 7.57 1.76
CA THR A 87 24.63 6.46 1.33
C THR A 87 23.37 6.33 2.17
N VAL A 88 23.49 6.43 3.50
CA VAL A 88 22.32 6.40 4.40
C VAL A 88 21.36 7.55 4.10
N ALA A 89 21.88 8.76 3.86
CA ALA A 89 21.06 9.92 3.54
C ALA A 89 20.27 9.75 2.23
N GLY A 90 20.90 9.21 1.19
CA GLY A 90 20.22 8.89 -0.08
C GLY A 90 19.21 7.74 0.06
N TRP A 91 19.54 6.71 0.84
CA TRP A 91 18.68 5.55 1.08
C TRP A 91 17.45 5.87 1.94
N LEU A 92 17.59 6.83 2.87
CA LEU A 92 16.64 7.12 3.95
C LEU A 92 15.19 7.17 3.47
N PHE A 93 14.95 7.75 2.30
CA PHE A 93 13.60 7.96 1.82
C PHE A 93 12.95 6.71 1.22
N GLY A 94 13.66 5.97 0.38
CA GLY A 94 13.16 4.68 -0.12
C GLY A 94 13.10 3.63 0.98
N GLY A 95 14.20 3.45 1.71
CA GLY A 95 14.29 2.52 2.83
C GLY A 95 13.37 2.87 4.00
N GLY A 96 13.25 4.15 4.33
CA GLY A 96 12.38 4.65 5.39
C GLY A 96 10.90 4.36 5.15
N ALA A 97 10.45 4.33 3.89
CA ALA A 97 9.09 3.88 3.55
C ALA A 97 8.85 2.41 3.93
N PHE A 98 9.80 1.52 3.63
CA PHE A 98 9.71 0.11 4.03
C PHE A 98 9.80 -0.06 5.55
N VAL A 99 10.69 0.68 6.22
CA VAL A 99 10.76 0.66 7.70
C VAL A 99 9.45 1.15 8.31
N ALA A 100 8.84 2.21 7.78
CA ALA A 100 7.58 2.76 8.29
C ALA A 100 6.42 1.75 8.13
N TRP A 101 6.31 1.08 6.98
CA TRP A 101 5.37 -0.02 6.79
C TRP A 101 5.68 -1.21 7.70
N GLY A 102 6.96 -1.51 7.91
CA GLY A 102 7.41 -2.55 8.82
C GLY A 102 6.98 -2.31 10.27
N VAL A 103 7.22 -1.10 10.77
CA VAL A 103 6.80 -0.66 12.10
C VAL A 103 5.27 -0.67 12.23
N PHE A 104 4.55 -0.20 11.20
CA PHE A 104 3.09 -0.28 11.18
C PHE A 104 2.60 -1.73 11.30
N ALA A 105 3.17 -2.65 10.53
CA ALA A 105 2.75 -4.05 10.50
C ALA A 105 3.12 -4.80 11.81
N ILE A 106 4.31 -4.56 12.37
CA ILE A 106 4.72 -5.14 13.67
C ILE A 106 3.76 -4.74 14.79
N ASN A 107 3.29 -3.50 14.77
CA ASN A 107 2.45 -2.93 15.83
C ASN A 107 0.94 -3.03 15.54
N TYR A 108 0.53 -3.64 14.42
CA TYR A 108 -0.86 -3.63 13.98
C TYR A 108 -1.80 -4.29 14.99
N ASP A 109 -1.39 -5.44 15.53
CA ASP A 109 -2.21 -6.24 16.45
C ASP A 109 -1.99 -5.89 17.93
N THR A 110 -0.92 -5.16 18.27
CA THR A 110 -0.51 -4.88 19.66
C THR A 110 -0.76 -3.44 20.10
N ALA A 111 -0.80 -2.47 19.18
CA ALA A 111 -0.95 -1.07 19.51
C ALA A 111 -2.42 -0.63 19.59
N LYS A 112 -2.67 0.47 20.32
CA LYS A 112 -3.99 1.09 20.39
C LYS A 112 -4.47 1.53 18.99
N PRO A 113 -5.77 1.48 18.67
CA PRO A 113 -6.29 1.82 17.33
C PRO A 113 -5.88 3.22 16.84
N ALA A 114 -5.82 4.21 17.74
CA ALA A 114 -5.36 5.56 17.40
C ALA A 114 -3.88 5.59 16.96
N THR A 115 -3.03 4.80 17.62
CA THR A 115 -1.61 4.66 17.26
C THR A 115 -1.45 3.98 15.92
N VAL A 116 -2.19 2.89 15.66
CA VAL A 116 -2.20 2.18 14.36
C VAL A 116 -2.59 3.12 13.23
N LYS A 117 -3.61 3.98 13.45
CA LYS A 117 -4.01 4.99 12.45
C LYS A 117 -2.89 5.99 12.17
N ARG A 118 -2.18 6.47 13.21
CA ARG A 118 -1.04 7.40 13.05
C ARG A 118 0.12 6.75 12.31
N LEU A 119 0.49 5.52 12.69
CA LEU A 119 1.55 4.75 12.02
C LEU A 119 1.22 4.51 10.54
N ARG A 120 -0.04 4.21 10.22
CA ARG A 120 -0.51 4.08 8.83
C ARG A 120 -0.33 5.39 8.05
N VAL A 121 -0.69 6.53 8.65
CA VAL A 121 -0.50 7.85 8.02
C VAL A 121 0.98 8.10 7.76
N VAL A 122 1.84 7.84 8.74
CA VAL A 122 3.30 7.98 8.59
C VAL A 122 3.82 7.10 7.45
N ALA A 123 3.41 5.83 7.38
CA ALA A 123 3.82 4.93 6.30
C ALA A 123 3.39 5.42 4.91
N TRP A 124 2.17 5.97 4.78
CA TRP A 124 1.72 6.58 3.53
C TRP A 124 2.49 7.85 3.16
N VAL A 125 2.80 8.70 4.13
CA VAL A 125 3.61 9.91 3.90
C VAL A 125 5.00 9.52 3.39
N TRP A 126 5.68 8.57 4.04
CA TRP A 126 6.97 8.09 3.57
C TRP A 126 6.89 7.44 2.19
N SER A 127 5.80 6.73 1.88
CA SER A 127 5.61 6.14 0.54
C SER A 127 5.46 7.21 -0.53
N ALA A 128 4.72 8.28 -0.27
CA ALA A 128 4.59 9.40 -1.19
C ALA A 128 5.96 10.06 -1.45
N VAL A 129 6.72 10.33 -0.39
CA VAL A 129 8.07 10.89 -0.49
C VAL A 129 9.00 9.95 -1.27
N ALA A 130 8.96 8.64 -1.02
CA ALA A 130 9.77 7.67 -1.75
C ALA A 130 9.47 7.67 -3.26
N VAL A 131 8.20 7.82 -3.65
CA VAL A 131 7.79 7.91 -5.06
C VAL A 131 8.29 9.20 -5.71
N GLU A 132 8.24 10.33 -4.99
CA GLU A 132 8.77 11.61 -5.47
C GLU A 132 10.29 11.58 -5.73
N LEU A 133 10.99 10.62 -5.15
CA LEU A 133 12.44 10.51 -5.24
C LEU A 133 12.93 9.61 -6.35
N PHE A 134 12.03 9.16 -7.21
CA PHE A 134 12.44 8.58 -8.48
C PHE A 134 13.32 9.56 -9.26
N PRO A 135 14.58 9.21 -9.56
CA PRO A 135 15.45 10.11 -10.27
C PRO A 135 14.95 10.30 -11.71
N THR A 136 14.60 11.54 -12.03
CA THR A 136 14.16 11.96 -13.37
C THR A 136 15.34 12.55 -14.15
N GLY A 137 15.14 12.87 -15.44
CA GLY A 137 16.18 13.54 -16.23
C GLY A 137 16.67 14.86 -15.62
N TYR A 138 15.82 15.57 -14.86
CA TYR A 138 16.19 16.76 -14.09
C TYR A 138 17.14 16.42 -12.93
N ALA A 139 16.87 15.33 -12.22
CA ALA A 139 17.68 14.87 -11.09
C ALA A 139 19.13 14.58 -11.51
N ASN A 140 19.33 14.00 -12.69
CA ASN A 140 20.64 13.65 -13.23
C ASN A 140 21.54 14.87 -13.54
N GLY A 141 20.97 16.07 -13.64
CA GLY A 141 21.73 17.31 -13.81
C GLY A 141 22.35 17.84 -12.50
N ILE A 142 22.04 17.24 -11.36
CA ILE A 142 22.48 17.71 -10.04
C ILE A 142 23.73 16.95 -9.61
N SER A 143 24.78 17.70 -9.29
CA SER A 143 26.03 17.14 -8.74
C SER A 143 25.85 16.79 -7.26
N LEU A 144 25.74 15.49 -6.97
CA LEU A 144 25.74 14.94 -5.61
C LEU A 144 26.88 13.92 -5.46
N PRO A 145 27.35 13.64 -4.24
CA PRO A 145 28.32 12.58 -4.00
C PRO A 145 27.83 11.24 -4.59
N VAL A 146 28.76 10.47 -5.16
CA VAL A 146 28.47 9.15 -5.75
C VAL A 146 27.77 8.24 -4.74
N ASP A 147 28.24 8.23 -3.49
CA ASP A 147 27.64 7.46 -2.39
C ASP A 147 26.18 7.84 -2.09
N PHE A 148 25.83 9.13 -2.27
CA PHE A 148 24.45 9.62 -2.10
C PHE A 148 23.55 9.04 -3.19
N TRP A 149 24.02 9.10 -4.45
CA TRP A 149 23.34 8.49 -5.58
C TRP A 149 23.15 6.99 -5.40
N ALA A 150 24.15 6.28 -4.85
CA ALA A 150 24.03 4.85 -4.51
C ALA A 150 22.82 4.58 -3.61
N GLY A 151 22.68 5.38 -2.55
CA GLY A 151 21.55 5.30 -1.63
C GLY A 151 20.21 5.58 -2.31
N VAL A 152 20.14 6.65 -3.12
CA VAL A 152 18.92 7.03 -3.84
C VAL A 152 18.49 5.95 -4.82
N TYR A 153 19.42 5.45 -5.65
CA TYR A 153 19.13 4.38 -6.60
C TYR A 153 18.71 3.09 -5.90
N ALA A 154 19.39 2.71 -4.81
CA ALA A 154 19.00 1.55 -4.03
C ALA A 154 17.57 1.67 -3.48
N GLY A 155 17.21 2.85 -2.97
CA GLY A 155 15.85 3.15 -2.54
C GLY A 155 14.83 3.09 -3.68
N ALA A 156 15.09 3.79 -4.78
CA ALA A 156 14.19 3.87 -5.92
C ALA A 156 13.98 2.50 -6.59
N TYR A 157 15.05 1.80 -6.96
CA TYR A 157 14.94 0.46 -7.54
C TYR A 157 14.34 -0.54 -6.57
N GLY A 158 14.59 -0.40 -5.26
CA GLY A 158 13.91 -1.19 -4.24
C GLY A 158 12.39 -1.03 -4.26
N VAL A 159 11.89 0.19 -4.44
CA VAL A 159 10.46 0.47 -4.61
C VAL A 159 9.90 -0.19 -5.87
N ILE A 160 10.58 -0.11 -7.01
CA ILE A 160 10.15 -0.80 -8.25
C ILE A 160 10.16 -2.32 -8.09
N LEU A 161 11.18 -2.88 -7.45
CA LEU A 161 11.37 -4.33 -7.32
C LEU A 161 10.52 -4.93 -6.20
N THR A 162 9.81 -4.12 -5.42
CA THR A 162 8.96 -4.58 -4.32
C THR A 162 7.92 -5.62 -4.73
N PRO A 163 7.16 -5.49 -5.83
CA PRO A 163 6.22 -6.52 -6.25
C PRO A 163 6.91 -7.87 -6.53
N VAL A 164 8.11 -7.84 -7.11
CA VAL A 164 8.92 -9.03 -7.37
C VAL A 164 9.40 -9.64 -6.05
N ALA A 165 9.92 -8.82 -5.13
CA ALA A 165 10.37 -9.26 -3.82
C ALA A 165 9.23 -9.89 -3.00
N LEU A 166 8.03 -9.31 -3.03
CA LEU A 166 6.83 -9.87 -2.42
C LEU A 166 6.42 -11.19 -3.08
N GLY A 167 6.53 -11.29 -4.40
CA GLY A 167 6.28 -12.54 -5.14
C GLY A 167 7.24 -13.66 -4.71
N VAL A 168 8.53 -13.36 -4.59
CA VAL A 168 9.56 -14.30 -4.11
C VAL A 168 9.29 -14.71 -2.66
N ALA A 169 8.98 -13.75 -1.78
CA ALA A 169 8.65 -14.04 -0.39
C ALA A 169 7.39 -14.92 -0.26
N ALA A 170 6.35 -14.65 -1.05
CA ALA A 170 5.13 -15.43 -1.08
C ALA A 170 5.38 -16.86 -1.60
N LEU A 171 6.17 -17.01 -2.66
CA LEU A 171 6.58 -18.31 -3.20
C LEU A 171 7.41 -19.11 -2.20
N GLY A 172 8.37 -18.45 -1.54
CA GLY A 172 9.18 -19.06 -0.48
C GLY A 172 8.34 -19.52 0.70
N TRP A 173 7.42 -18.69 1.18
CA TRP A 173 6.48 -19.05 2.24
C TRP A 173 5.59 -20.22 1.84
N TRP A 174 5.04 -20.20 0.62
CA TRP A 174 4.21 -21.28 0.11
C TRP A 174 4.98 -22.60 0.02
N LEU A 175 6.22 -22.60 -0.46
CA LEU A 175 7.05 -23.80 -0.54
C LEU A 175 7.45 -24.33 0.85
N LEU A 176 7.96 -23.46 1.72
CA LEU A 176 8.55 -23.86 2.99
C LEU A 176 7.49 -24.17 4.05
N VAL A 177 6.45 -23.33 4.16
CA VAL A 177 5.47 -23.42 5.25
C VAL A 177 4.25 -24.23 4.85
N ASN A 178 3.67 -23.97 3.68
CA ASN A 178 2.45 -24.65 3.26
C ASN A 178 2.75 -26.06 2.72
N LYS A 179 3.78 -26.20 1.88
CA LYS A 179 4.07 -27.48 1.20
C LYS A 179 4.96 -28.41 2.03
N LEU A 180 6.04 -27.91 2.64
CA LEU A 180 6.98 -28.73 3.41
C LEU A 180 6.57 -28.93 4.87
N ALA A 181 6.13 -27.86 5.56
CA ALA A 181 5.68 -27.98 6.95
C ALA A 181 4.20 -28.33 7.10
N GLY A 182 3.41 -28.35 6.02
CA GLY A 182 1.97 -28.69 6.04
C GLY A 182 1.08 -27.67 6.76
N HIS A 183 1.61 -26.50 7.13
CA HIS A 183 0.88 -25.48 7.88
C HIS A 183 0.18 -24.51 6.92
N LYS A 184 -1.16 -24.51 6.88
CA LYS A 184 -1.95 -23.56 6.06
C LYS A 184 -2.17 -22.21 6.77
N LYS A 185 -1.12 -21.61 7.32
CA LYS A 185 -1.22 -20.32 8.02
C LYS A 185 -0.67 -19.20 7.15
N GLU A 186 -1.46 -18.14 7.04
CA GLU A 186 -1.00 -16.87 6.48
C GLU A 186 0.09 -16.27 7.38
N PRO A 187 1.06 -15.52 6.81
CA PRO A 187 2.07 -14.84 7.59
C PRO A 187 1.42 -13.80 8.51
N SER A 188 1.85 -13.75 9.77
CA SER A 188 1.37 -12.74 10.72
C SER A 188 1.82 -11.33 10.29
N HIS A 189 1.08 -10.30 10.72
CA HIS A 189 1.47 -8.91 10.47
C HIS A 189 2.88 -8.59 11.01
N GLN A 190 3.26 -9.22 12.12
CA GLN A 190 4.61 -9.11 12.66
C GLN A 190 5.68 -9.69 11.73
N ALA A 191 5.44 -10.86 11.13
CA ALA A 191 6.37 -11.45 10.17
C ALA A 191 6.51 -10.56 8.94
N LEU A 192 5.40 -10.06 8.39
CA LEU A 192 5.42 -9.12 7.26
C LEU A 192 6.17 -7.83 7.59
N GLY A 193 6.01 -7.33 8.82
CA GLY A 193 6.70 -6.12 9.23
C GLY A 193 8.21 -6.29 9.36
N TRP A 194 8.68 -7.42 9.89
CA TRP A 194 10.10 -7.75 9.91
C TRP A 194 10.66 -8.01 8.51
N MET A 195 9.88 -8.60 7.59
CA MET A 195 10.27 -8.71 6.18
C MET A 195 10.48 -7.32 5.55
N CYS A 196 9.62 -6.34 5.84
CA CYS A 196 9.78 -4.98 5.34
C CYS A 196 11.05 -4.32 5.89
N VAL A 197 11.32 -4.45 7.19
CA VAL A 197 12.54 -3.91 7.82
C VAL A 197 13.78 -4.59 7.27
N GLY A 198 13.77 -5.93 7.14
CA GLY A 198 14.86 -6.70 6.55
C GLY A 198 15.13 -6.30 5.10
N TYR A 199 14.08 -6.13 4.30
CA TYR A 199 14.18 -5.64 2.92
C TYR A 199 14.81 -4.25 2.85
N ALA A 200 14.38 -3.32 3.72
CA ALA A 200 14.97 -1.99 3.80
C ALA A 200 16.48 -2.06 4.09
N THR A 201 16.88 -2.89 5.05
CA THR A 201 18.30 -3.11 5.38
C THR A 201 19.07 -3.71 4.20
N LEU A 202 18.50 -4.67 3.48
CA LEU A 202 19.12 -5.24 2.28
C LEU A 202 19.33 -4.19 1.19
N LEU A 203 18.38 -3.27 0.99
CA LEU A 203 18.56 -2.14 0.07
C LEU A 203 19.70 -1.23 0.51
N LEU A 204 19.89 -0.99 1.80
CA LEU A 204 21.01 -0.18 2.29
C LEU A 204 22.36 -0.85 2.01
N VAL A 205 22.44 -2.16 2.27
CA VAL A 205 23.64 -2.96 1.97
C VAL A 205 23.90 -3.00 0.46
N TRP A 206 22.86 -3.13 -0.35
CA TRP A 206 22.98 -3.10 -1.80
C TRP A 206 23.47 -1.73 -2.29
N GLY A 207 22.91 -0.63 -1.79
CA GLY A 207 23.38 0.72 -2.11
C GLY A 207 24.83 0.97 -1.70
N SER A 208 25.26 0.47 -0.55
CA SER A 208 26.65 0.63 -0.09
C SER A 208 27.67 -0.22 -0.86
N THR A 209 27.22 -1.25 -1.59
CA THR A 209 28.07 -2.17 -2.37
C THR A 209 28.06 -1.87 -3.88
N LEU A 210 26.95 -1.38 -4.43
CA LEU A 210 26.73 -1.16 -5.87
C LEU A 210 27.75 -0.25 -6.57
N LEU A 211 28.30 0.74 -5.87
CA LEU A 211 29.25 1.71 -6.44
C LEU A 211 30.71 1.46 -6.02
N ARG A 212 30.97 0.32 -5.37
CA ARG A 212 32.32 -0.13 -5.01
C ARG A 212 32.83 -1.27 -5.91
N LEU A 213 32.05 -1.64 -6.92
CA LEU A 213 32.38 -2.56 -8.01
C LEU A 213 32.47 -1.76 -9.31
#